data_AF-A0A328S352-F1
#
_entry.id   AF-A0A328S352-F1
#
_cell.length_a   1.000
_cell.length_b   1.000
_cell.length_c   1.000
_cell.angle_alpha   90.00
_cell.angle_beta   90.00
_cell.angle_gamma   90.00
#
_symmetry.space_group_name_H-M   'P 1'
#
loop_
_entity.id
_entity.type
_entity.pdbx_description
1 polymer ?
#
loop_
_entity_poly.entity_id
_entity_poly.type
_entity_poly.pdbx_seq_one_letter_code
_entity_poly.pdbx_strand_id
1 'polypeptide(L)'
;MTTNNKKVEIRLIDDVLELSNSNFSDRTNHYLKCLLLDLRLIFRNNRDNLDELIEFYEYIEYVLSTDFPVNRAGEVTDKINNIFIKIGTTPISSETIMIDSLSKAISSLYMDYHDMLIKDKIMQSNNKVLRVALEDQLINQVNEFDILISILESTSDEELSTQISKILKSNYKKEYTTYLSVHNMEK
;
A
#
# COMPACT_ATOMS: atom_id res chain seq x y z
N MET A 1 18.69 -6.58 37.94
CA MET A 1 18.19 -6.94 36.61
C MET A 1 16.67 -6.82 36.65
N THR A 2 16.15 -5.64 36.29
CA THR A 2 14.71 -5.39 36.17
C THR A 2 14.30 -5.89 34.79
N THR A 3 13.70 -7.08 34.74
CA THR A 3 12.97 -7.55 33.56
C THR A 3 11.77 -6.63 33.39
N ASN A 4 11.84 -5.72 32.41
CA ASN A 4 10.72 -4.89 32.00
C ASN A 4 9.65 -5.78 31.37
N ASN A 5 8.82 -6.40 32.21
CA ASN A 5 7.59 -7.07 31.81
C ASN A 5 6.50 -6.03 31.47
N LYS A 6 6.81 -5.10 30.57
CA LYS A 6 5.79 -4.22 30.00
C LYS A 6 4.99 -5.09 29.03
N LYS A 7 3.92 -5.70 29.52
CA LYS A 7 2.92 -6.33 28.65
C LYS A 7 2.41 -5.24 27.73
N VAL A 8 2.83 -5.29 26.47
CA VAL A 8 2.29 -4.43 25.42
C VAL A 8 0.79 -4.61 25.42
N GLU A 9 0.07 -3.50 25.54
CA GLU A 9 -1.38 -3.50 25.46
C GLU A 9 -1.74 -3.63 23.98
N ILE A 10 -1.76 -4.88 23.51
CA ILE A 10 -2.09 -5.20 22.13
C ILE A 10 -3.57 -4.84 21.90
N ARG A 11 -3.81 -3.87 21.02
CA ARG A 11 -5.15 -3.39 20.61
C ARG A 11 -6.10 -4.53 20.21
N LEU A 12 -7.42 -4.34 20.27
CA LEU A 12 -8.38 -5.32 19.75
C LEU A 12 -8.31 -5.38 18.21
N ILE A 13 -8.92 -6.40 17.60
CA ILE A 13 -8.89 -6.55 16.13
C ILE A 13 -9.62 -5.37 15.49
N ASP A 14 -10.76 -4.99 16.05
CA ASP A 14 -11.59 -3.89 15.56
C ASP A 14 -10.81 -2.56 15.60
N ASP A 15 -10.10 -2.29 16.70
CA ASP A 15 -9.26 -1.09 16.81
C ASP A 15 -8.16 -1.01 15.74
N VAL A 16 -7.59 -2.15 15.30
CA VAL A 16 -6.57 -2.19 14.23
C VAL A 16 -7.21 -1.91 12.88
N LEU A 17 -8.44 -2.39 12.65
CA LEU A 17 -9.16 -2.18 11.39
C LEU A 17 -9.55 -0.71 11.20
N GLU A 18 -9.77 0.02 12.30
CA GLU A 18 -10.10 1.45 12.31
C GLU A 18 -8.89 2.37 12.04
N LEU A 19 -7.66 1.90 12.25
CA LEU A 19 -6.47 2.72 11.99
C LEU A 19 -6.40 3.10 10.51
N SER A 20 -6.06 4.34 10.16
CA SER A 20 -5.87 4.69 8.76
C SER A 20 -5.11 5.99 8.67
N ASN A 21 -4.01 5.96 7.93
CA ASN A 21 -3.25 7.16 7.61
C ASN A 21 -3.75 7.69 6.26
N SER A 22 -4.26 8.92 6.27
CA SER A 22 -4.84 9.59 5.10
C SER A 22 -3.84 9.96 4.01
N ASN A 23 -2.55 9.98 4.32
CA ASN A 23 -1.50 10.29 3.35
C ASN A 23 -1.15 9.07 2.48
N PHE A 24 -1.31 7.86 3.01
CA PHE A 24 -1.04 6.62 2.28
C PHE A 24 -2.27 6.10 1.52
N SER A 25 -2.04 5.29 0.50
CA SER A 25 -3.12 4.62 -0.22
C SER A 25 -3.84 3.59 0.65
N ASP A 26 -5.08 3.26 0.30
CA ASP A 26 -5.85 2.19 0.97
C ASP A 26 -5.09 0.86 0.94
N ARG A 27 -4.35 0.61 -0.15
CA ARG A 27 -3.49 -0.57 -0.31
C ARG A 27 -2.37 -0.61 0.73
N THR A 28 -1.66 0.51 0.92
CA THR A 28 -0.61 0.59 1.94
C THR A 28 -1.20 0.47 3.35
N ASN A 29 -2.29 1.17 3.64
CA ASN A 29 -2.99 1.04 4.91
C ASN A 29 -3.40 -0.42 5.19
N HIS A 30 -3.93 -1.12 4.18
CA HIS A 30 -4.30 -2.53 4.28
C HIS A 30 -3.10 -3.40 4.66
N TYR A 31 -1.97 -3.30 3.95
CA TYR A 31 -0.81 -4.17 4.23
C TYR A 31 -0.13 -3.84 5.56
N LEU A 32 -0.10 -2.58 5.97
CA LEU A 32 0.39 -2.20 7.30
C LEU A 32 -0.52 -2.74 8.42
N LYS A 33 -1.84 -2.79 8.22
CA LYS A 33 -2.76 -3.47 9.16
C LYS A 33 -2.53 -4.97 9.22
N CYS A 34 -2.33 -5.62 8.06
CA CYS A 34 -2.00 -7.05 8.01
C CYS A 34 -0.72 -7.34 8.82
N LEU A 35 0.31 -6.49 8.71
CA LEU A 35 1.50 -6.59 9.53
C LEU A 35 1.21 -6.52 11.03
N LEU A 36 0.37 -5.56 11.48
CA LEU A 36 -0.03 -5.50 12.89
C LEU A 36 -0.75 -6.78 13.33
N LEU A 37 -1.62 -7.36 12.50
CA LEU A 37 -2.32 -8.59 12.82
C LEU A 37 -1.38 -9.80 12.90
N ASP A 38 -0.41 -9.90 11.99
CA ASP A 38 0.56 -10.98 11.99
C ASP A 38 1.51 -10.91 13.20
N LEU A 39 1.98 -9.70 13.55
CA LEU A 39 2.79 -9.47 14.74
C LEU A 39 2.08 -9.95 16.01
N ARG A 40 0.76 -9.78 16.09
CA ARG A 40 -0.05 -10.28 17.21
C ARG A 40 -0.09 -11.79 17.28
N LEU A 41 -0.17 -12.47 16.14
CA LEU A 41 -0.11 -13.93 16.09
C LEU A 41 1.26 -14.41 16.60
N ILE A 42 2.33 -13.72 16.20
CA ILE A 42 3.69 -14.00 16.69
C ILE A 42 3.80 -13.79 18.19
N PHE A 43 3.29 -12.68 18.73
CA PHE A 43 3.32 -12.41 20.18
C PHE A 43 2.53 -13.43 21.00
N ARG A 44 1.52 -14.07 20.42
CA ARG A 44 0.76 -15.15 21.10
C ARG A 44 1.54 -16.46 21.16
N ASN A 45 2.34 -16.75 20.13
CA ASN A 45 3.04 -18.02 19.97
C ASN A 45 4.47 -18.01 20.51
N ASN A 46 4.99 -16.84 20.88
CA ASN A 46 6.36 -16.65 21.33
C ASN A 46 6.38 -15.93 22.68
N ARG A 47 7.39 -16.22 23.51
CA ARG A 47 7.53 -15.62 24.85
C ARG A 47 8.82 -14.83 25.02
N ASP A 48 9.85 -15.16 24.25
CA ASP A 48 11.18 -14.59 24.34
C ASP A 48 11.56 -13.94 22.99
N ASN A 49 12.54 -13.04 23.00
CA ASN A 49 13.08 -12.36 21.80
C ASN A 49 12.06 -11.49 21.03
N LEU A 50 11.13 -10.85 21.74
CA LEU A 50 10.06 -10.05 21.13
C LEU A 50 10.29 -8.54 21.15
N ASP A 51 11.28 -8.03 21.89
CA ASP A 51 11.44 -6.59 22.16
C ASP A 51 11.48 -5.75 20.88
N GLU A 52 12.28 -6.15 19.88
CA GLU A 52 12.38 -5.44 18.60
C GLU A 52 11.08 -5.51 17.78
N LEU A 53 10.36 -6.63 17.85
CA LEU A 53 9.07 -6.80 17.18
C LEU A 53 7.98 -5.94 17.84
N ILE A 54 8.05 -5.78 19.16
CA ILE A 54 7.17 -4.91 19.94
C ILE A 54 7.41 -3.45 19.54
N GLU A 55 8.67 -3.00 19.52
CA GLU A 55 9.01 -1.65 19.08
C GLU A 55 8.55 -1.40 17.63
N PHE A 56 8.64 -2.42 16.78
CA PHE A 56 8.15 -2.35 15.42
C PHE A 56 6.61 -2.29 15.34
N TYR A 57 5.90 -3.04 16.17
CA TYR A 57 4.44 -2.97 16.29
C TYR A 57 3.98 -1.55 16.66
N GLU A 58 4.57 -0.97 17.71
CA GLU A 58 4.27 0.40 18.16
C GLU A 58 4.60 1.43 17.06
N TYR A 59 5.67 1.20 16.29
CA TYR A 59 6.03 2.06 15.17
C TYR A 59 5.00 2.00 14.03
N ILE A 60 4.55 0.81 13.60
CA ILE A 60 3.54 0.69 12.55
C ILE A 60 2.19 1.26 13.01
N GLU A 61 1.83 1.04 14.28
CA GLU A 61 0.65 1.68 14.88
C GLU A 61 0.77 3.20 14.81
N TYR A 62 1.91 3.77 15.20
CA TYR A 62 2.16 5.21 15.09
C TYR A 62 2.03 5.71 13.64
N VAL A 63 2.60 5.00 12.66
CA VAL A 63 2.51 5.35 11.23
C VAL A 63 1.05 5.38 10.78
N LEU A 64 0.23 4.41 11.20
CA LEU A 64 -1.18 4.31 10.83
C LEU A 64 -2.10 5.27 11.59
N SER A 65 -1.71 5.73 12.78
CA SER A 65 -2.56 6.53 13.69
C SER A 65 -2.32 8.03 13.60
N THR A 66 -1.34 8.46 12.82
CA THR A 66 -0.90 9.85 12.73
C THR A 66 -0.86 10.33 11.29
N ASP A 67 -0.73 11.64 11.09
CA ASP A 67 -0.45 12.27 9.79
C ASP A 67 1.00 12.00 9.34
N PHE A 68 1.47 10.75 9.46
CA PHE A 68 2.81 10.37 9.03
C PHE A 68 2.94 10.63 7.52
N PRO A 69 3.96 11.38 7.08
CA PRO A 69 3.99 11.88 5.72
C PRO A 69 4.57 10.85 4.75
N VAL A 70 4.03 10.80 3.52
CA VAL A 70 4.46 9.86 2.47
C VAL A 70 5.93 10.05 2.07
N ASN A 71 6.47 11.26 2.14
CA ASN A 71 7.88 11.51 1.84
C ASN A 71 8.85 10.79 2.80
N ARG A 72 8.36 10.29 3.94
CA ARG A 72 9.10 9.47 4.91
C ARG A 72 8.81 7.98 4.78
N ALA A 73 8.11 7.54 3.73
CA ALA A 73 7.83 6.12 3.47
C ALA A 73 9.12 5.27 3.41
N GLY A 74 10.23 5.84 2.94
CA GLY A 74 11.54 5.17 2.97
C GLY A 74 11.98 4.74 4.36
N GLU A 75 11.70 5.54 5.40
CA GLU A 75 12.02 5.18 6.80
C GLU A 75 11.20 3.98 7.28
N VAL A 76 9.95 3.89 6.84
CA VAL A 76 9.06 2.76 7.13
C VAL A 76 9.61 1.50 6.47
N THR A 77 10.00 1.60 5.19
CA THR A 77 10.60 0.51 4.43
C THR A 77 11.91 0.02 5.06
N ASP A 78 12.79 0.92 5.50
CA ASP A 78 14.04 0.55 6.17
C ASP A 78 13.78 -0.22 7.47
N LYS A 79 12.80 0.22 8.26
CA LYS A 79 12.38 -0.51 9.46
C LYS A 79 11.79 -1.88 9.13
N ILE A 80 10.96 -1.99 8.09
CA ILE A 80 10.44 -3.27 7.63
C ILE A 80 11.57 -4.22 7.21
N ASN A 81 12.55 -3.73 6.43
CA ASN A 81 13.71 -4.52 5.99
C ASN A 81 14.56 -5.03 7.17
N ASN A 82 14.78 -4.20 8.18
CA ASN A 82 15.50 -4.62 9.39
C ASN A 82 14.77 -5.78 10.09
N ILE A 83 13.45 -5.70 10.18
CA ILE A 83 12.62 -6.75 10.77
C ILE A 83 12.64 -8.02 9.91
N PHE A 84 12.61 -7.89 8.59
CA PHE A 84 12.74 -9.01 7.66
C PHE A 84 14.05 -9.80 7.89
N ILE A 85 15.17 -9.10 8.01
CA ILE A 85 16.49 -9.71 8.32
C ILE A 85 16.48 -10.36 9.70
N LYS A 86 15.88 -9.69 10.69
CA LYS A 86 15.87 -10.15 12.08
C LYS A 86 15.09 -11.44 12.25
N ILE A 87 13.92 -11.51 11.63
CA ILE A 87 13.05 -12.69 11.68
C ILE A 87 13.77 -13.89 11.07
N GLY A 88 14.44 -13.73 9.93
CA GLY A 88 15.21 -14.81 9.31
C GLY A 88 16.44 -15.28 10.12
N THR A 89 16.79 -14.59 11.21
CA THR A 89 17.97 -14.89 12.04
C THR A 89 17.65 -15.17 13.52
N THR A 90 16.38 -15.03 13.93
CA THR A 90 15.93 -15.20 15.31
C THR A 90 14.96 -16.37 15.38
N PRO A 91 15.08 -17.31 16.33
CA PRO A 91 14.16 -18.43 16.44
C PRO A 91 12.79 -17.95 16.93
N ILE A 92 11.91 -17.60 15.99
CA ILE A 92 10.54 -17.13 16.24
C ILE A 92 9.56 -18.08 15.55
N SER A 93 8.65 -18.63 16.33
CA SER A 93 7.56 -19.45 15.80
C SER A 93 6.64 -18.60 14.94
N SER A 94 6.19 -19.15 13.81
CA SER A 94 5.26 -18.49 12.88
C SER A 94 5.85 -17.29 12.11
N GLU A 95 7.17 -17.19 12.00
CA GLU A 95 7.86 -16.15 11.21
C GLU A 95 7.39 -16.03 9.76
N THR A 96 7.09 -17.17 9.12
CA THR A 96 6.71 -17.23 7.70
C THR A 96 5.39 -16.53 7.40
N ILE A 97 4.53 -16.35 8.42
CA ILE A 97 3.23 -15.68 8.26
C ILE A 97 3.44 -14.20 7.90
N MET A 98 4.50 -13.56 8.40
CA MET A 98 4.76 -12.15 8.14
C MET A 98 5.46 -11.86 6.82
N ILE A 99 6.13 -12.84 6.21
CA ILE A 99 6.97 -12.62 5.02
C ILE A 99 6.17 -12.00 3.86
N ASP A 100 4.94 -12.49 3.64
CA ASP A 100 4.05 -11.98 2.59
C ASP A 100 3.60 -10.55 2.89
N SER A 101 3.13 -10.28 4.11
CA SER A 101 2.70 -8.95 4.55
C SER A 101 3.85 -7.93 4.52
N LEU A 102 5.07 -8.32 4.92
CA LEU A 102 6.26 -7.46 4.87
C LEU A 102 6.59 -7.09 3.42
N SER A 103 6.61 -8.07 2.52
CA SER A 103 6.92 -7.84 1.10
C SER A 103 5.90 -6.93 0.42
N LYS A 104 4.61 -7.16 0.70
CA LYS A 104 3.51 -6.36 0.15
C LYS A 104 3.50 -4.93 0.70
N ALA A 105 3.78 -4.74 1.99
CA ALA A 105 3.90 -3.43 2.60
C ALA A 105 5.09 -2.64 2.02
N ILE A 106 6.26 -3.26 1.86
CA ILE A 106 7.41 -2.63 1.19
C ILE A 106 7.02 -2.18 -0.22
N SER A 107 6.41 -3.08 -1.00
CA SER A 107 6.05 -2.77 -2.37
C SER A 107 5.04 -1.63 -2.46
N SER A 108 4.04 -1.57 -1.57
CA SER A 108 3.04 -0.51 -1.59
C SER A 108 3.60 0.83 -1.13
N LEU A 109 4.46 0.84 -0.11
CA LEU A 109 5.16 2.05 0.36
C LEU A 109 6.04 2.66 -0.74
N TYR A 110 6.74 1.83 -1.52
CA TYR A 110 7.51 2.32 -2.66
C TYR A 110 6.63 2.95 -3.74
N MET A 111 5.45 2.38 -4.01
CA MET A 111 4.51 2.95 -4.98
C MET A 111 3.98 4.30 -4.50
N ASP A 112 3.50 4.39 -3.24
CA ASP A 112 3.00 5.65 -2.68
C ASP A 112 4.08 6.75 -2.70
N TYR A 113 5.32 6.41 -2.35
CA TYR A 113 6.46 7.34 -2.41
C TYR A 113 6.76 7.77 -3.84
N HIS A 114 6.79 6.84 -4.79
CA HIS A 114 7.05 7.14 -6.19
C HIS A 114 5.95 8.03 -6.79
N ASP A 115 4.69 7.77 -6.45
CA ASP A 115 3.55 8.57 -6.89
C ASP A 115 3.61 10.00 -6.36
N MET A 116 4.02 10.18 -5.11
CA MET A 116 4.28 11.50 -4.55
C MET A 116 5.38 12.23 -5.34
N LEU A 117 6.51 11.58 -5.64
CA LEU A 117 7.59 12.18 -6.44
C LEU A 117 7.14 12.57 -7.85
N ILE A 118 6.27 11.77 -8.49
CA ILE A 118 5.70 12.13 -9.78
C ILE A 118 4.77 13.34 -9.64
N LYS A 119 3.87 13.35 -8.65
CA LYS A 119 2.97 14.48 -8.39
C LYS A 119 3.73 15.78 -8.14
N ASP A 120 4.80 15.75 -7.36
CA ASP A 120 5.66 16.91 -7.13
C ASP A 120 6.30 17.42 -8.43
N LYS A 121 6.80 16.52 -9.28
CA LYS A 121 7.38 16.87 -10.59
C LYS A 121 6.34 17.44 -11.55
N ILE A 122 5.11 16.93 -11.54
CA ILE A 122 3.98 17.47 -12.32
C ILE A 122 3.69 18.90 -11.88
N MET A 123 3.60 19.15 -10.57
CA MET A 123 3.31 20.48 -10.01
C MET A 123 4.41 21.50 -10.34
N GLN A 124 5.67 21.06 -10.42
CA GLN A 124 6.81 21.92 -10.73
C GLN A 124 7.07 22.08 -12.25
N SER A 125 6.45 21.27 -13.11
CA SER A 125 6.72 21.27 -14.55
C SER A 125 5.92 22.36 -15.28
N ASN A 126 6.65 23.32 -15.85
CA ASN A 126 6.09 24.28 -16.81
C ASN A 126 5.93 23.69 -18.23
N ASN A 127 6.42 22.47 -18.48
CA ASN A 127 6.37 21.81 -19.78
C ASN A 127 5.13 20.91 -19.88
N LYS A 128 4.16 21.33 -20.70
CA LYS A 128 2.88 20.64 -20.90
C LYS A 128 3.06 19.20 -21.39
N VAL A 129 4.03 18.93 -22.27
CA VAL A 129 4.27 17.58 -22.83
C VAL A 129 4.85 16.65 -21.76
N LEU A 130 5.81 17.14 -20.97
CA LEU A 130 6.38 16.38 -19.85
C LEU A 130 5.34 16.11 -18.77
N ARG A 131 4.45 17.08 -18.52
CA ARG A 131 3.36 16.96 -17.55
C ARG A 131 2.38 15.86 -17.94
N VAL A 132 1.93 15.84 -19.20
CA VAL A 132 1.05 14.78 -19.74
C VAL A 132 1.73 13.41 -19.64
N ALA A 133 3.02 13.30 -19.98
CA ALA A 133 3.75 12.03 -19.87
C ALA A 133 3.89 11.52 -18.42
N LEU A 134 4.03 12.43 -17.45
CA LEU A 134 4.08 12.08 -16.02
C LEU A 134 2.70 11.77 -15.44
N GLU A 135 1.66 12.49 -15.87
CA GLU A 135 0.26 12.19 -15.54
C GLU A 135 -0.12 10.81 -16.09
N ASP A 136 0.26 10.49 -17.34
CA ASP A 136 0.12 9.16 -17.93
C ASP A 136 0.82 8.08 -17.11
N GLN A 137 1.99 8.34 -16.54
CA GLN A 137 2.68 7.35 -15.69
C GLN A 137 1.90 7.04 -14.40
N LEU A 138 1.25 8.04 -13.80
CA LEU A 138 0.35 7.82 -12.66
C LEU A 138 -0.91 7.05 -13.08
N ILE A 139 -1.48 7.36 -14.25
CA ILE A 139 -2.69 6.67 -14.76
C ILE A 139 -2.37 5.22 -15.19
N ASN A 140 -1.13 4.93 -15.59
CA ASN A 140 -0.69 3.59 -16.01
C ASN A 140 -0.19 2.70 -14.86
N GLN A 141 0.04 3.24 -13.65
CA GLN A 141 0.15 2.40 -12.47
C GLN A 141 -1.21 1.77 -12.15
N VAL A 142 -1.22 0.54 -11.65
CA VAL A 142 -2.39 -0.37 -11.56
C VAL A 142 -3.61 0.29 -10.89
N ASN A 143 -4.41 1.00 -11.70
CA ASN A 143 -5.68 1.61 -11.34
C ASN A 143 -6.77 0.56 -11.43
N GLU A 144 -7.61 0.44 -10.40
CA GLU A 144 -8.69 -0.55 -10.34
C GLU A 144 -9.62 -0.43 -11.55
N PHE A 145 -9.99 -1.58 -12.12
CA PHE A 145 -10.78 -1.67 -13.35
C PHE A 145 -12.07 -0.84 -13.30
N ASP A 146 -12.79 -0.88 -12.18
CA ASP A 146 -14.08 -0.21 -12.01
C ASP A 146 -13.97 1.32 -12.06
N ILE A 147 -12.85 1.88 -11.57
CA ILE A 147 -12.60 3.32 -11.61
C ILE A 147 -12.36 3.78 -13.05
N LEU A 148 -11.59 3.02 -13.82
CA LEU A 148 -11.31 3.32 -15.22
C LEU A 148 -12.58 3.24 -16.08
N ILE A 149 -13.47 2.28 -15.79
CA ILE A 149 -14.78 2.19 -16.46
C ILE A 149 -15.66 3.38 -16.10
N SER A 150 -15.75 3.75 -14.82
CA SER A 150 -16.55 4.90 -14.38
C SER A 150 -16.11 6.21 -15.03
N ILE A 151 -14.80 6.44 -15.19
CA ILE A 151 -14.27 7.61 -15.89
C ILE A 151 -14.55 7.53 -17.39
N LEU A 152 -14.43 6.34 -18.01
CA LEU A 152 -14.73 6.13 -19.43
C LEU A 152 -16.20 6.43 -19.76
N GLU A 153 -17.14 6.05 -18.90
CA GLU A 153 -18.57 6.28 -19.08
C GLU A 153 -18.99 7.73 -18.83
N SER A 154 -18.30 8.43 -17.92
CA SER A 154 -18.66 9.80 -17.51
C SER A 154 -17.95 10.89 -18.30
N THR A 155 -16.87 10.56 -19.02
CA THR A 155 -16.12 11.55 -19.80
C THR A 155 -16.73 11.82 -21.17
N SER A 156 -16.83 13.09 -21.55
CA SER A 156 -17.15 13.53 -22.92
C SER A 156 -15.91 13.86 -23.75
N ASP A 157 -14.72 13.74 -23.15
CA ASP A 157 -13.44 14.00 -23.81
C ASP A 157 -12.96 12.75 -24.58
N GLU A 158 -12.91 12.88 -25.91
CA GLU A 158 -12.56 11.79 -26.83
C GLU A 158 -11.08 11.37 -26.74
N GLU A 159 -10.19 12.30 -26.42
CA GLU A 159 -8.76 12.02 -26.25
C GLU A 159 -8.53 11.22 -24.96
N LEU A 160 -9.17 11.66 -23.86
CA LEU A 160 -9.13 10.96 -22.58
C LEU A 160 -9.79 9.57 -22.66
N SER A 161 -10.94 9.45 -23.33
CA SER A 161 -11.63 8.17 -23.58
C SER A 161 -10.75 7.17 -24.34
N THR A 162 -10.01 7.67 -25.35
CA THR A 162 -9.06 6.88 -26.13
C THR A 162 -7.89 6.40 -25.30
N GLN A 163 -7.35 7.26 -24.43
CA GLN A 163 -6.26 6.90 -23.52
C GLN A 163 -6.71 5.84 -22.51
N ILE A 164 -7.83 6.04 -21.82
CA ILE A 164 -8.37 5.08 -20.84
C ILE A 164 -8.65 3.72 -21.50
N SER A 165 -9.21 3.72 -22.71
CA SER A 165 -9.43 2.49 -23.49
C SER A 165 -8.15 1.73 -23.81
N LYS A 166 -7.02 2.42 -24.03
CA LYS A 166 -5.71 1.76 -24.24
C LYS A 166 -5.21 1.11 -22.95
N ILE A 167 -5.37 1.79 -21.82
CA ILE A 167 -4.97 1.29 -20.50
C ILE A 167 -5.78 0.04 -20.13
N LEU A 168 -7.10 0.09 -20.31
CA LEU A 168 -8.00 -1.05 -20.10
C LEU A 168 -7.66 -2.24 -21.01
N LYS A 169 -7.32 -2.00 -22.30
CA LYS A 169 -6.90 -3.07 -23.22
C LYS A 169 -5.55 -3.69 -22.85
N SER A 170 -4.63 -2.88 -22.31
CA SER A 170 -3.28 -3.32 -21.96
C SER A 170 -3.28 -4.10 -20.64
N ASN A 171 -3.94 -3.56 -19.62
CA ASN A 171 -3.80 -4.02 -18.24
C ASN A 171 -4.98 -4.90 -17.78
N TYR A 172 -6.14 -4.79 -18.43
CA TYR A 172 -7.39 -5.48 -18.06
C TYR A 172 -8.09 -6.10 -19.27
N LYS A 173 -7.28 -6.74 -20.14
CA LYS A 173 -7.72 -7.20 -21.46
C LYS A 173 -9.00 -8.05 -21.40
N LYS A 174 -9.11 -8.97 -20.44
CA LYS A 174 -10.22 -9.94 -20.35
C LYS A 174 -11.49 -9.27 -19.83
N GLU A 175 -11.36 -8.49 -18.76
CA GLU A 175 -12.41 -7.73 -18.09
C GLU A 175 -12.99 -6.69 -19.05
N TYR A 176 -12.14 -5.94 -19.75
CA TYR A 176 -12.58 -4.90 -20.69
C TYR A 176 -13.25 -5.49 -21.94
N THR A 177 -12.76 -6.62 -22.44
CA THR A 177 -13.44 -7.32 -23.55
C THR A 177 -14.84 -7.77 -23.15
N THR A 178 -15.00 -8.22 -21.90
CA THR A 178 -16.32 -8.60 -21.36
C THR A 178 -17.23 -7.39 -21.23
N TYR A 179 -16.74 -6.28 -20.66
CA TYR A 179 -17.48 -5.01 -20.57
C TYR A 179 -17.95 -4.53 -21.95
N LEU A 180 -17.06 -4.50 -22.94
CA LEU A 180 -17.41 -4.12 -24.31
C LEU A 180 -18.45 -5.04 -24.95
N SER A 181 -18.44 -6.34 -24.64
CA SER A 181 -19.43 -7.29 -25.18
C SER A 181 -20.84 -7.08 -24.62
N VAL A 182 -20.95 -6.61 -23.37
CA VAL A 182 -22.23 -6.31 -22.73
C VAL A 182 -22.76 -4.95 -23.20
N HIS A 183 -21.91 -3.93 -23.31
CA HIS A 183 -22.33 -2.56 -23.63
C HIS A 183 -22.41 -2.24 -25.14
N ASN A 184 -21.79 -3.03 -26.02
CA ASN A 184 -21.96 -2.90 -27.48
C ASN A 184 -23.14 -3.71 -28.04
N MET A 185 -23.85 -4.48 -27.23
CA MET A 185 -25.12 -5.12 -27.65
C MET A 185 -26.33 -4.16 -27.57
N GLU A 186 -26.14 -2.95 -27.03
CA GLU A 186 -27.20 -1.93 -26.88
C GLU A 186 -27.15 -0.82 -27.95
N LYS A 187 -26.43 -1.02 -29.07
CA LYS A 187 -26.50 -0.17 -30.28
C LYS A 187 -26.95 -1.00 -31.49
#